data_AF-A0A933D188-F1
#
_entry.id   AF-A0A933D188-F1
#
_cell.length_a   1.000
_cell.length_b   1.000
_cell.length_c   1.000
_cell.angle_alpha   90.00
_cell.angle_beta   90.00
_cell.angle_gamma   90.00
#
_symmetry.space_group_name_H-M   'P 1'
#
loop_
_entity.id
_entity.type
_entity.pdbx_description
1 polymer ?
#
loop_
_entity_poly.entity_id
_entity_poly.type
_entity_poly.pdbx_seq_one_letter_code
_entity_poly.pdbx_strand_id
1 'polypeptide(L)'
;MAASRKDRWEKADIILKPAGGLLTALAVAGVGFFGSRYLERRQTVDTNVRLYAELMSSRERADSDLRKDMFNSIITSFLRPKEAKDATGQARKSGADLKDFELQVINLELLAYNFHDALDLSPLFRHVGQQIVDAIELADTARNQERQRSLKSLQNRLSQVVKEIIQKQIDVLQTSGAKLDGTVFFDLLKKNPAGIRLFDKVLKLPDRANPERQKVTQTRHFTLEVLEVYPSRQEILVRLTTQAVEKGLPTEDVVDGTFKVGVFDFPMIDNTRLSNNQRCAIVMMSFDDTAADVTLIYFPGSRASLKEKPYYDEVIENLLADINTSR
;
A
#
# COMPACT_ATOMS: atom_id res chain seq x y z
N MET A 1 -95.24 4.32 13.05
CA MET A 1 -93.87 4.35 13.64
C MET A 1 -92.81 4.14 12.56
N ALA A 2 -92.43 5.17 11.80
CA ALA A 2 -91.42 5.03 10.72
C ALA A 2 -90.55 6.28 10.50
N ALA A 3 -90.43 7.17 11.49
CA ALA A 3 -89.68 8.43 11.35
C ALA A 3 -88.27 8.42 11.98
N SER A 4 -87.99 7.50 12.93
CA SER A 4 -86.73 7.51 13.70
C SER A 4 -85.53 6.90 12.96
N ARG A 5 -85.76 6.02 11.97
CA ARG A 5 -84.66 5.32 11.28
C ARG A 5 -83.99 6.18 10.21
N LYS A 6 -84.73 7.07 9.54
CA LYS A 6 -84.21 7.90 8.43
C LYS A 6 -83.28 9.02 8.92
N ASP A 7 -83.59 9.63 10.07
CA ASP A 7 -82.83 10.73 10.66
C ASP A 7 -81.42 10.31 11.16
N ARG A 8 -81.24 9.02 11.53
CA ARG A 8 -79.92 8.48 11.90
C ARG A 8 -79.01 8.22 10.71
N TRP A 9 -79.58 7.83 9.56
CA TRP A 9 -78.82 7.64 8.33
C TRP A 9 -78.43 8.97 7.68
N GLU A 10 -79.29 9.98 7.74
CA GLU A 10 -78.95 11.33 7.24
C GLU A 10 -77.86 12.00 8.08
N LYS A 11 -77.86 11.82 9.42
CA LYS A 11 -76.76 12.29 10.28
C LYS A 11 -75.45 11.55 10.06
N ALA A 12 -75.51 10.24 9.80
CA ALA A 12 -74.33 9.49 9.39
C ALA A 12 -73.80 9.97 8.04
N ASP A 13 -74.67 10.23 7.06
CA ASP A 13 -74.30 10.68 5.71
C ASP A 13 -73.71 12.11 5.68
N ILE A 14 -74.16 13.00 6.57
CA ILE A 14 -73.59 14.35 6.75
C ILE A 14 -72.16 14.30 7.34
N ILE A 15 -71.85 13.31 8.19
CA ILE A 15 -70.52 13.12 8.78
C ILE A 15 -69.61 12.30 7.84
N LEU A 16 -70.16 11.32 7.12
CA LEU A 16 -69.42 10.44 6.22
C LEU A 16 -68.92 11.16 4.96
N LYS A 17 -69.68 12.13 4.44
CA LYS A 17 -69.30 12.90 3.24
C LYS A 17 -67.98 13.68 3.39
N PRO A 18 -67.74 14.45 4.45
CA PRO A 18 -66.44 15.07 4.70
C PRO A 18 -65.38 14.08 5.20
N ALA A 19 -65.76 13.03 5.93
CA ALA A 19 -64.84 12.00 6.40
C ALA A 19 -64.24 11.15 5.25
N GLY A 20 -65.01 10.90 4.19
CA GLY A 20 -64.55 10.18 3.01
C GLY A 20 -63.43 10.91 2.27
N GLY A 21 -63.52 12.25 2.16
CA GLY A 21 -62.47 13.08 1.57
C GLY A 21 -61.20 13.15 2.42
N LEU A 22 -61.34 13.15 3.76
CA LEU A 22 -60.20 13.09 4.68
C LEU A 22 -59.48 11.73 4.65
N LEU A 23 -60.23 10.63 4.57
CA LEU A 23 -59.66 9.28 4.50
C LEU A 23 -58.94 9.03 3.16
N THR A 24 -59.48 9.50 2.05
CA THR A 24 -58.78 9.41 0.75
C THR A 24 -57.53 10.28 0.74
N ALA A 25 -57.58 11.49 1.30
CA ALA A 25 -56.41 12.35 1.46
C ALA A 25 -55.33 11.69 2.33
N LEU A 26 -55.70 11.06 3.45
CA LEU A 26 -54.78 10.32 4.31
C LEU A 26 -54.19 9.09 3.64
N ALA A 27 -54.99 8.35 2.85
CA ALA A 27 -54.50 7.20 2.10
C ALA A 27 -53.51 7.61 1.01
N VAL A 28 -53.81 8.66 0.24
CA VAL A 28 -52.91 9.22 -0.78
C VAL A 28 -51.64 9.77 -0.14
N ALA A 29 -51.74 10.47 0.99
CA ALA A 29 -50.57 10.94 1.74
C ALA A 29 -49.73 9.80 2.30
N GLY A 30 -50.36 8.73 2.80
CA GLY A 30 -49.66 7.54 3.29
C GLY A 30 -48.91 6.81 2.17
N VAL A 31 -49.56 6.55 1.04
CA VAL A 31 -48.93 5.95 -0.14
C VAL A 31 -47.83 6.86 -0.69
N GLY A 32 -48.04 8.17 -0.71
CA GLY A 32 -47.01 9.14 -1.09
C GLY A 32 -45.80 9.11 -0.15
N PHE A 33 -46.02 9.03 1.16
CA PHE A 33 -44.96 8.98 2.16
C PHE A 33 -44.17 7.68 2.11
N PHE A 34 -44.84 6.53 2.06
CA PHE A 34 -44.18 5.21 1.97
C PHE A 34 -43.53 4.99 0.60
N GLY A 35 -44.21 5.42 -0.48
CA GLY A 35 -43.69 5.37 -1.84
C GLY A 35 -42.46 6.26 -2.02
N SER A 36 -42.52 7.50 -1.52
CA SER A 36 -41.39 8.43 -1.57
C SER A 36 -40.19 7.90 -0.78
N ARG A 37 -40.39 7.36 0.43
CA ARG A 37 -39.29 6.77 1.21
C ARG A 37 -38.69 5.53 0.56
N TYR A 38 -39.48 4.73 -0.15
CA TYR A 38 -38.97 3.56 -0.89
C TYR A 38 -38.19 3.98 -2.14
N LEU A 39 -38.69 4.97 -2.87
CA LEU A 39 -38.07 5.47 -4.10
C LEU A 39 -36.78 6.25 -3.80
N GLU A 40 -36.77 7.08 -2.76
CA GLU A 40 -35.60 7.85 -2.31
C GLU A 40 -34.45 6.93 -1.88
N ARG A 41 -34.78 5.80 -1.23
CA ARG A 41 -33.79 4.76 -0.90
C ARG A 41 -33.18 4.09 -2.14
N ARG A 42 -33.94 3.87 -3.21
CA ARG A 42 -33.38 3.33 -4.46
C ARG A 42 -32.55 4.36 -5.21
N GLN A 43 -33.03 5.59 -5.28
CA GLN A 43 -32.31 6.68 -5.96
C GLN A 43 -30.97 6.99 -5.28
N THR A 44 -30.90 6.94 -3.95
CA THR A 44 -29.65 7.14 -3.20
C THR A 44 -28.64 6.02 -3.46
N VAL A 45 -29.09 4.76 -3.49
CA VAL A 45 -28.22 3.62 -3.85
C VAL A 45 -27.71 3.74 -5.29
N ASP A 46 -28.59 4.01 -6.26
CA ASP A 46 -28.20 4.15 -7.67
C ASP A 46 -27.23 5.33 -7.88
N THR A 47 -27.45 6.45 -7.18
CA THR A 47 -26.57 7.62 -7.23
C THR A 47 -25.21 7.31 -6.62
N ASN A 48 -25.17 6.63 -5.47
CA ASN A 48 -23.92 6.21 -4.85
C ASN A 48 -23.15 5.27 -5.77
N VAL A 49 -23.79 4.24 -6.34
CA VAL A 49 -23.14 3.31 -7.28
C VAL A 49 -22.55 4.05 -8.48
N ARG A 50 -23.26 5.06 -9.03
CA ARG A 50 -22.74 5.89 -10.12
C ARG A 50 -21.53 6.73 -9.69
N LEU A 51 -21.59 7.38 -8.53
CA LEU A 51 -20.47 8.15 -7.99
C LEU A 51 -19.25 7.25 -7.73
N TYR A 52 -19.45 6.04 -7.19
CA TYR A 52 -18.37 5.06 -7.04
C TYR A 52 -17.77 4.65 -8.38
N ALA A 53 -18.60 4.34 -9.38
CA ALA A 53 -18.13 3.99 -10.71
C ALA A 53 -17.35 5.14 -11.36
N GLU A 54 -17.81 6.38 -11.19
CA GLU A 54 -17.13 7.58 -11.70
C GLU A 54 -15.82 7.86 -10.97
N LEU A 55 -15.79 7.76 -9.64
CA LEU A 55 -14.56 7.88 -8.84
C LEU A 55 -13.56 6.79 -9.20
N MET A 56 -14.01 5.56 -9.37
CA MET A 56 -13.15 4.44 -9.76
C MET A 56 -12.59 4.64 -11.17
N SER A 57 -13.43 5.04 -12.12
CA SER A 57 -13.00 5.35 -13.48
C SER A 57 -12.03 6.54 -13.51
N SER A 58 -12.30 7.58 -12.72
CA SER A 58 -11.41 8.75 -12.56
C SER A 58 -10.06 8.35 -11.97
N ARG A 59 -10.07 7.52 -10.92
CA ARG A 59 -8.85 6.95 -10.33
C ARG A 59 -8.07 6.11 -11.33
N GLU A 60 -8.72 5.25 -12.11
CA GLU A 60 -8.06 4.42 -13.11
C GLU A 60 -7.45 5.27 -14.25
N ARG A 61 -8.13 6.34 -14.68
CA ARG A 61 -7.57 7.29 -15.64
C ARG A 61 -6.37 8.03 -15.08
N ALA A 62 -6.48 8.59 -13.88
CA ALA A 62 -5.38 9.31 -13.22
C ALA A 62 -4.15 8.41 -13.03
N ASP A 63 -4.35 7.15 -12.67
CA ASP A 63 -3.27 6.17 -12.54
C ASP A 63 -2.64 5.81 -13.90
N SER A 64 -3.45 5.66 -14.95
CA SER A 64 -2.94 5.42 -16.30
C SER A 64 -2.14 6.61 -16.85
N ASP A 65 -2.61 7.83 -16.61
CA ASP A 65 -1.93 9.05 -17.03
C ASP A 65 -0.61 9.24 -16.26
N LEU A 66 -0.64 9.01 -14.94
CA LEU A 66 0.55 8.98 -14.11
C LEU A 66 1.57 7.95 -14.64
N ARG A 67 1.15 6.71 -14.94
CA ARG A 67 2.04 5.68 -15.51
C ARG A 67 2.64 6.09 -16.85
N LYS A 68 1.87 6.78 -17.71
CA LYS A 68 2.35 7.29 -19.00
C LYS A 68 3.39 8.41 -18.83
N ASP A 69 3.11 9.39 -17.98
CA ASP A 69 4.02 10.51 -17.73
C ASP A 69 5.30 10.03 -17.05
N MET A 70 5.17 9.10 -16.10
CA MET A 70 6.29 8.42 -15.45
C MET A 70 7.14 7.62 -16.45
N PHE A 71 6.52 6.84 -17.35
CA PHE A 71 7.23 6.09 -18.38
C PHE A 71 8.04 7.01 -19.30
N ASN A 72 7.45 8.12 -19.73
CA ASN A 72 8.15 9.13 -20.54
C ASN A 72 9.34 9.75 -19.79
N SER A 73 9.19 10.04 -18.49
CA SER A 73 10.27 10.55 -17.65
C SER A 73 11.42 9.55 -17.48
N ILE A 74 11.11 8.27 -17.24
CA ILE A 74 12.09 7.19 -17.13
C ILE A 74 12.82 6.99 -18.46
N ILE A 75 12.10 6.88 -19.58
CA ILE A 75 12.73 6.72 -20.90
C ILE A 75 13.63 7.90 -21.25
N THR A 76 13.16 9.13 -21.04
CA THR A 76 13.96 10.31 -21.38
C THR A 76 15.17 10.48 -20.47
N SER A 77 15.09 10.03 -19.21
CA SER A 77 16.18 10.11 -18.23
C SER A 77 17.18 8.96 -18.31
N PHE A 78 16.72 7.73 -18.59
CA PHE A 78 17.55 6.51 -18.60
C PHE A 78 17.94 6.00 -19.98
N LEU A 79 17.06 6.16 -20.99
CA LEU A 79 17.30 5.66 -22.35
C LEU A 79 17.80 6.73 -23.31
N ARG A 80 18.14 7.95 -22.83
CA ARG A 80 18.88 8.89 -23.66
C ARG A 80 20.12 8.16 -24.19
N PRO A 81 20.26 7.99 -25.52
CA PRO A 81 21.31 7.19 -26.08
C PRO A 81 22.66 7.71 -25.61
N LYS A 82 23.61 6.79 -25.41
CA LYS A 82 25.05 7.01 -25.25
C LYS A 82 25.70 7.75 -26.45
N GLU A 83 24.91 8.45 -27.25
CA GLU A 83 25.28 9.20 -28.44
C GLU A 83 25.44 10.69 -28.12
N ALA A 84 26.30 11.01 -27.16
CA ALA A 84 27.10 12.21 -27.33
C ALA A 84 28.20 11.86 -28.36
N LYS A 85 27.83 11.86 -29.65
CA LYS A 85 28.83 11.91 -30.72
C LYS A 85 29.61 13.19 -30.52
N ASP A 86 30.90 13.07 -30.23
CA ASP A 86 31.81 14.20 -30.35
C ASP A 86 31.75 14.72 -31.79
N ALA A 87 32.07 16.01 -32.00
CA ALA A 87 32.06 16.69 -33.31
C ALA A 87 32.94 16.02 -34.40
N THR A 88 33.58 14.90 -34.09
CA THR A 88 34.49 14.10 -34.92
C THR A 88 33.98 12.69 -35.24
N GLY A 89 32.72 12.34 -34.89
CA GLY A 89 32.06 11.13 -35.40
C GLY A 89 32.63 9.78 -34.94
N GLN A 90 33.45 9.75 -33.88
CA GLN A 90 33.93 8.50 -33.29
C GLN A 90 33.01 8.06 -32.13
N ALA A 91 32.65 6.78 -32.11
CA ALA A 91 32.01 6.16 -30.96
C ALA A 91 32.99 6.19 -29.78
N ARG A 92 32.63 6.88 -28.69
CA ARG A 92 33.41 6.82 -27.44
C ARG A 92 33.53 5.36 -27.01
N LYS A 93 34.76 4.89 -26.82
CA LYS A 93 35.02 3.57 -26.23
C LYS A 93 34.25 3.49 -24.93
N SER A 94 33.53 2.37 -24.75
CA SER A 94 32.73 2.03 -23.57
C SER A 94 33.59 1.85 -22.31
N GLY A 95 34.24 2.91 -21.85
CA GLY A 95 34.51 3.08 -20.43
C GLY A 95 33.30 3.79 -19.86
N ALA A 96 32.61 3.19 -18.89
CA ALA A 96 31.56 3.89 -18.17
C ALA A 96 32.17 5.15 -17.52
N ASP A 97 31.91 6.30 -18.13
CA ASP A 97 32.44 7.57 -17.66
C ASP A 97 31.79 7.86 -16.30
N LEU A 98 32.57 8.36 -15.35
CA LEU A 98 32.09 8.69 -14.01
C LEU A 98 30.84 9.60 -14.06
N LYS A 99 30.80 10.49 -15.06
CA LYS A 99 29.69 11.41 -15.33
C LYS A 99 28.38 10.71 -15.69
N ASP A 100 28.46 9.54 -16.33
CA ASP A 100 27.26 8.78 -16.69
C ASP A 100 26.62 8.18 -15.44
N PHE A 101 27.45 7.66 -14.52
CA PHE A 101 26.97 7.18 -13.21
C PHE A 101 26.40 8.30 -12.36
N GLU A 102 27.06 9.46 -12.32
CA GLU A 102 26.55 10.65 -11.63
C GLU A 102 25.16 11.05 -12.15
N LEU A 103 25.01 11.13 -13.48
CA LEU A 103 23.74 11.48 -14.11
C LEU A 103 22.64 10.44 -13.82
N GLN A 104 22.97 9.15 -13.87
CA GLN A 104 22.04 8.07 -13.54
C GLN A 104 21.57 8.14 -12.08
N VAL A 105 22.50 8.36 -11.14
CA VAL A 105 22.17 8.49 -9.71
C VAL A 105 21.29 9.72 -9.47
N ILE A 106 21.60 10.87 -10.07
CA ILE A 106 20.79 12.09 -9.96
C ILE A 106 19.38 11.88 -10.52
N ASN A 107 19.27 11.27 -11.70
CA ASN A 107 17.97 11.00 -12.31
C ASN A 107 17.14 10.03 -11.48
N LEU A 108 17.78 9.00 -10.94
CA LEU A 108 17.12 8.03 -10.06
C LEU A 108 16.68 8.69 -8.75
N GLU A 109 17.48 9.60 -8.18
CA GLU A 109 17.12 10.40 -7.01
C GLU A 109 15.90 11.28 -7.27
N LEU A 110 15.87 12.00 -8.39
CA LEU A 110 14.72 12.82 -8.77
C LEU A 110 13.45 11.97 -8.96
N LEU A 111 13.57 10.85 -9.67
CA LEU A 111 12.44 9.94 -9.87
C LEU A 111 11.95 9.37 -8.55
N ALA A 112 12.87 8.99 -7.67
CA ALA A 112 12.53 8.37 -6.40
C ALA A 112 11.85 9.37 -5.45
N TYR A 113 12.33 10.62 -5.33
CA TYR A 113 11.65 11.63 -4.52
C TYR A 113 10.24 11.99 -4.99
N ASN A 114 10.00 11.96 -6.30
CA ASN A 114 8.71 12.34 -6.86
C ASN A 114 7.74 11.15 -6.98
N PHE A 115 8.24 9.93 -7.11
CA PHE A 115 7.43 8.77 -7.47
C PHE A 115 7.64 7.52 -6.60
N HIS A 116 8.28 7.64 -5.43
CA HIS A 116 8.49 6.53 -4.49
C HIS A 116 7.22 5.72 -4.15
N ASP A 117 6.05 6.36 -4.13
CA ASP A 117 4.78 5.71 -3.74
C ASP A 117 4.05 5.06 -4.92
N ALA A 118 4.50 5.30 -6.14
CA ALA A 118 3.82 4.88 -7.37
C ALA A 118 4.60 3.83 -8.17
N LEU A 119 5.93 3.76 -8.00
CA LEU A 119 6.81 2.95 -8.84
C LEU A 119 7.74 2.04 -8.06
N ASP A 120 7.86 0.81 -8.53
CA ASP A 120 8.89 -0.10 -8.06
C ASP A 120 10.24 0.27 -8.68
N LEU A 121 11.00 1.10 -7.96
CA LEU A 121 12.33 1.53 -8.38
C LEU A 121 13.43 0.55 -7.95
N SER A 122 13.10 -0.45 -7.11
CA SER A 122 14.04 -1.42 -6.54
C SER A 122 14.93 -2.08 -7.60
N PRO A 123 14.41 -2.52 -8.77
CA PRO A 123 15.24 -3.11 -9.83
C PRO A 123 16.25 -2.13 -10.42
N LEU A 124 15.89 -0.85 -10.56
CA LEU A 124 16.77 0.18 -11.10
C LEU A 124 17.88 0.52 -10.09
N PHE A 125 17.53 0.66 -8.81
CA PHE A 125 18.50 0.86 -7.74
C PHE A 125 19.49 -0.31 -7.65
N ARG A 126 19.00 -1.56 -7.70
CA ARG A 126 19.86 -2.76 -7.74
C ARG A 126 20.79 -2.75 -8.95
N HIS A 127 20.30 -2.40 -10.14
CA HIS A 127 21.10 -2.39 -11.35
C HIS A 127 22.21 -1.33 -11.31
N VAL A 128 21.88 -0.08 -10.96
CA VAL A 128 22.88 1.00 -10.85
C VAL A 128 23.86 0.72 -9.72
N GLY A 129 23.38 0.23 -8.58
CA GLY A 129 24.23 -0.18 -7.45
C GLY A 129 25.25 -1.25 -7.84
N GLN A 130 24.80 -2.31 -8.53
CA GLN A 130 25.70 -3.37 -9.04
C GLN A 130 26.72 -2.82 -10.03
N GLN A 131 26.31 -1.97 -10.99
CA GLN A 131 27.26 -1.37 -11.93
C GLN A 131 28.33 -0.51 -11.25
N ILE A 132 27.98 0.21 -10.19
CA ILE A 132 28.94 1.01 -9.41
C ILE A 132 29.90 0.09 -8.66
N VAL A 133 29.42 -1.00 -8.05
CA VAL A 133 30.27 -1.98 -7.36
C VAL A 133 31.24 -2.64 -8.33
N ASP A 134 30.77 -3.13 -9.48
CA ASP A 134 31.62 -3.72 -10.52
C ASP A 134 32.69 -2.72 -11.00
N ALA A 135 32.31 -1.45 -11.17
CA ALA A 135 33.23 -0.38 -11.54
C ALA A 135 34.27 -0.04 -10.45
N ILE A 136 33.93 -0.22 -9.18
CA ILE A 136 34.85 -0.07 -8.04
C ILE A 136 35.88 -1.19 -8.05
N GLU A 137 35.46 -2.45 -8.23
CA GLU A 137 36.37 -3.61 -8.26
C GLU A 137 37.34 -3.53 -9.45
N LEU A 138 36.87 -3.09 -10.62
CA LEU A 138 37.71 -2.86 -11.79
C LEU A 138 38.70 -1.69 -11.64
N ALA A 139 38.45 -0.78 -10.68
CA ALA A 139 39.28 0.40 -10.44
C ALA A 139 40.43 0.18 -9.44
N ASP A 140 40.62 -1.02 -8.90
CA ASP A 140 41.58 -1.36 -7.81
C ASP A 140 43.08 -1.18 -8.11
N THR A 141 43.45 -0.58 -9.25
CA THR A 141 44.85 -0.19 -9.51
C THR A 141 45.18 1.14 -8.81
N ALA A 142 46.36 1.23 -8.17
CA ALA A 142 46.83 2.40 -7.40
C ALA A 142 46.76 3.75 -8.15
N ARG A 143 46.62 3.72 -9.49
CA ARG A 143 46.48 4.90 -10.36
C ARG A 143 45.07 5.52 -10.35
N ASN A 144 44.06 4.85 -9.78
CA ASN A 144 42.64 5.23 -9.85
C ASN A 144 42.00 5.45 -8.47
N GLN A 145 42.78 5.70 -7.42
CA GLN A 145 42.25 5.91 -6.06
C GLN A 145 41.20 7.04 -5.98
N GLU A 146 41.39 8.13 -6.73
CA GLU A 146 40.43 9.24 -6.79
C GLU A 146 39.09 8.79 -7.41
N ARG A 147 39.15 8.05 -8.53
CA ARG A 147 37.97 7.45 -9.17
C ARG A 147 37.23 6.51 -8.22
N GLN A 148 37.96 5.68 -7.48
CA GLN A 148 37.39 4.75 -6.52
C GLN A 148 36.67 5.48 -5.37
N ARG A 149 37.25 6.58 -4.87
CA ARG A 149 36.61 7.44 -3.85
C ARG A 149 35.31 8.04 -4.37
N SER A 150 35.30 8.56 -5.60
CA SER A 150 34.10 9.13 -6.19
C SER A 150 33.00 8.09 -6.41
N LEU A 151 33.34 6.89 -6.91
CA LEU A 151 32.37 5.80 -7.06
C LEU A 151 31.78 5.36 -5.71
N LYS A 152 32.62 5.21 -4.67
CA LYS A 152 32.14 4.92 -3.30
C LYS A 152 31.22 6.02 -2.78
N SER A 153 31.52 7.29 -3.06
CA SER A 153 30.65 8.41 -2.68
C SER A 153 29.28 8.35 -3.37
N LEU A 154 29.24 7.93 -4.64
CA LEU A 154 27.99 7.74 -5.38
C LEU A 154 27.17 6.56 -4.85
N GLN A 155 27.83 5.46 -4.52
CA GLN A 155 27.18 4.31 -3.87
C GLN A 155 26.56 4.71 -2.53
N ASN A 156 27.30 5.46 -1.70
CA ASN A 156 26.80 5.95 -0.42
C ASN A 156 25.61 6.90 -0.60
N ARG A 157 25.69 7.81 -1.58
CA ARG A 157 24.58 8.71 -1.93
C ARG A 157 23.34 7.92 -2.36
N LEU A 158 23.51 6.91 -3.20
CA LEU A 158 22.40 6.05 -3.65
C LEU A 158 21.73 5.33 -2.47
N SER A 159 22.53 4.72 -1.59
CA SER A 159 22.03 4.05 -0.38
C SER A 159 21.32 5.02 0.57
N GLN A 160 21.85 6.23 0.73
CA GLN A 160 21.25 7.27 1.56
C GLN A 160 19.87 7.70 1.02
N VAL A 161 19.75 7.94 -0.28
CA VAL A 161 18.47 8.29 -0.93
C VAL A 161 17.42 7.21 -0.68
N VAL A 162 17.80 5.94 -0.86
CA VAL A 162 16.91 4.79 -0.63
C VAL A 162 16.47 4.73 0.84
N LYS A 163 17.41 4.90 1.78
CA LYS A 163 17.12 4.90 3.20
C LYS A 163 16.15 6.01 3.60
N GLU A 164 16.35 7.22 3.07
CA GLU A 164 15.45 8.36 3.32
C GLU A 164 14.04 8.10 2.77
N ILE A 165 13.95 7.48 1.59
CA ILE A 165 12.67 7.11 0.98
C ILE A 165 11.96 6.04 1.79
N ILE A 166 12.66 4.97 2.17
CA ILE A 166 12.12 3.93 3.03
C ILE A 166 11.60 4.58 4.31
N GLN A 167 12.40 5.39 4.99
CA GLN A 167 12.00 6.07 6.23
C GLN A 167 10.73 6.91 6.05
N LYS A 168 10.62 7.71 4.98
CA LYS A 168 9.39 8.47 4.68
C LYS A 168 8.17 7.55 4.53
N GLN A 169 8.33 6.43 3.82
CA GLN A 169 7.26 5.46 3.67
C GLN A 169 6.88 4.82 5.01
N ILE A 170 7.87 4.48 5.84
CA ILE A 170 7.62 3.99 7.21
C ILE A 170 6.77 4.99 7.99
N ASP A 171 7.15 6.27 7.99
CA ASP A 171 6.46 7.31 8.77
C ASP A 171 4.97 7.44 8.36
N VAL A 172 4.70 7.37 7.05
CA VAL A 172 3.34 7.37 6.49
C VAL A 172 2.57 6.12 6.94
N LEU A 173 3.19 4.94 6.84
CA LEU A 173 2.56 3.67 7.20
C LEU A 173 2.29 3.55 8.71
N GLN A 174 3.21 4.02 9.55
CA GLN A 174 3.10 4.03 11.00
C GLN A 174 1.92 4.85 11.51
N THR A 175 1.54 5.91 10.80
CA THR A 175 0.41 6.77 11.19
C THR A 175 -0.90 5.99 11.34
N SER A 176 -1.05 4.88 10.62
CA SER A 176 -2.22 3.98 10.71
C SER A 176 -1.82 2.52 10.97
N GLY A 177 -0.58 2.29 11.36
CA GLY A 177 0.05 0.97 11.44
C GLY A 177 0.80 0.74 12.74
N ALA A 178 1.51 -0.38 12.81
CA ALA A 178 2.45 -0.71 13.87
C ALA A 178 3.81 -1.07 13.27
N LYS A 179 4.89 -0.76 13.99
CA LYS A 179 6.27 -1.04 13.59
C LYS A 179 6.98 -1.85 14.66
N LEU A 180 7.84 -2.77 14.23
CA LEU A 180 8.79 -3.48 15.08
C LEU A 180 10.19 -3.33 14.50
N ASP A 181 11.11 -2.84 15.32
CA ASP A 181 12.52 -2.64 14.98
C ASP A 181 13.39 -3.65 15.69
N GLY A 182 14.37 -4.19 14.98
CA GLY A 182 15.25 -5.25 15.47
C GLY A 182 16.56 -5.26 14.72
N THR A 183 17.63 -5.51 15.47
CA THR A 183 18.99 -5.56 14.93
C THR A 183 19.46 -7.00 14.93
N VAL A 184 19.99 -7.44 13.80
CA VAL A 184 20.52 -8.78 13.56
C VAL A 184 22.03 -8.71 13.61
N PHE A 185 22.67 -9.32 14.61
CA PHE A 185 24.13 -9.44 14.65
C PHE A 185 24.59 -10.71 13.95
N PHE A 186 25.48 -10.58 12.95
CA PHE A 186 25.91 -11.70 12.12
C PHE A 186 26.72 -12.75 12.90
N ASP A 187 27.40 -12.33 13.96
CA ASP A 187 28.15 -13.23 14.85
C ASP A 187 27.24 -14.21 15.59
N LEU A 188 26.00 -13.81 15.87
CA LEU A 188 25.01 -14.69 16.49
C LEU A 188 24.48 -15.71 15.46
N LEU A 189 24.33 -15.30 14.19
CA LEU A 189 23.85 -16.18 13.11
C LEU A 189 24.85 -17.28 12.79
N LYS A 190 26.15 -16.95 12.78
CA LYS A 190 27.22 -17.93 12.63
C LYS A 190 27.23 -18.99 13.74
N LYS A 191 26.72 -18.66 14.93
CA LYS A 191 26.64 -19.57 16.08
C LYS A 191 25.37 -20.43 16.07
N ASN A 192 24.30 -19.97 15.42
CA ASN A 192 23.01 -20.65 15.36
C ASN A 192 22.58 -20.90 13.90
N PRO A 193 22.96 -22.05 13.31
CA PRO A 193 22.61 -22.38 11.93
C PRO A 193 21.12 -22.69 11.71
N ALA A 194 20.33 -22.79 12.77
CA ALA A 194 18.87 -22.95 12.70
C ALA A 194 18.11 -21.63 12.48
N GLY A 195 18.81 -20.49 12.47
CA GLY A 195 18.23 -19.16 12.35
C GLY A 195 17.99 -18.48 13.71
N ILE A 196 17.84 -17.16 13.69
CA ILE A 196 17.60 -16.33 14.88
C ILE A 196 16.20 -15.76 14.82
N ARG A 197 15.40 -16.01 15.85
CA ARG A 197 14.12 -15.32 16.05
C ARG A 197 14.37 -13.87 16.45
N LEU A 198 14.06 -12.94 15.54
CA LEU A 198 14.22 -11.50 15.75
C LEU A 198 13.01 -10.89 16.46
N PHE A 199 11.81 -11.31 16.06
CA PHE A 199 10.56 -10.84 16.64
C PHE A 199 9.64 -12.00 16.98
N ASP A 200 8.92 -11.83 18.09
CA ASP A 200 7.83 -12.69 18.51
C ASP A 200 6.81 -11.85 19.28
N LYS A 201 5.96 -11.13 18.55
CA LYS A 201 5.09 -10.12 19.14
C LYS A 201 3.72 -10.09 18.49
N VAL A 202 2.71 -9.84 19.33
CA VAL A 202 1.36 -9.54 18.87
C VAL A 202 1.27 -8.05 18.52
N LEU A 203 0.92 -7.76 17.27
CA LEU A 203 0.60 -6.41 16.81
C LEU A 203 -0.91 -6.24 16.67
N LYS A 204 -1.34 -4.99 16.86
CA LYS A 204 -2.74 -4.57 16.84
C LYS A 204 -2.92 -3.48 15.82
N LEU A 205 -3.87 -3.66 14.91
CA LEU A 205 -4.33 -2.56 14.04
C LEU A 205 -5.65 -2.00 14.56
N PRO A 206 -5.77 -0.66 14.64
CA PRO A 206 -7.07 -0.03 14.87
C PRO A 206 -7.91 -0.19 13.61
N ASP A 207 -9.02 -0.93 13.73
CA ASP A 207 -10.02 -1.03 12.66
C ASP A 207 -10.75 0.31 12.53
N ARG A 208 -10.57 0.98 11.39
CA ARG A 208 -11.24 2.26 11.05
C ARG A 208 -12.43 2.08 10.10
N ALA A 209 -12.68 0.87 9.59
CA ALA A 209 -13.79 0.65 8.67
C ALA A 209 -15.16 0.70 9.38
N ASN A 210 -15.20 0.72 10.72
CA ASN A 210 -16.44 0.76 11.47
C ASN A 210 -16.32 1.53 12.81
N PRO A 211 -16.57 2.86 12.84
CA PRO A 211 -16.49 3.66 14.06
C PRO A 211 -17.51 3.28 15.13
N GLU A 212 -18.59 2.56 14.78
CA GLU A 212 -19.60 2.07 15.74
C GLU A 212 -19.26 0.70 16.35
N ARG A 213 -18.43 -0.12 15.68
CA ARG A 213 -17.84 -1.33 16.27
C ARG A 213 -16.51 -1.01 16.95
N GLN A 214 -16.57 -0.29 18.07
CA GLN A 214 -15.43 -0.03 18.98
C GLN A 214 -14.74 -1.30 19.59
N LYS A 215 -14.85 -2.50 19.02
CA LYS A 215 -14.44 -3.75 19.69
C LYS A 215 -13.64 -4.79 18.90
N VAL A 216 -13.34 -4.58 17.62
CA VAL A 216 -12.50 -5.56 16.89
C VAL A 216 -11.16 -4.93 16.55
N THR A 217 -10.30 -4.79 17.56
CA THR A 217 -8.87 -4.64 17.31
C THR A 217 -8.38 -5.97 16.76
N GLN A 218 -8.18 -6.06 15.45
CA GLN A 218 -7.63 -7.28 14.88
C GLN A 218 -6.18 -7.43 15.37
N THR A 219 -5.97 -8.50 16.12
CA THR A 219 -4.69 -8.89 16.69
C THR A 219 -4.04 -9.91 15.79
N ARG A 220 -2.77 -9.72 15.44
CA ARG A 220 -1.97 -10.72 14.74
C ARG A 220 -0.69 -10.97 15.48
N HIS A 221 -0.34 -12.24 15.62
CA HIS A 221 0.96 -12.65 16.11
C HIS A 221 1.94 -12.69 14.95
N PHE A 222 3.07 -11.99 15.10
CA PHE A 222 4.14 -11.94 14.12
C PHE A 222 5.39 -12.58 14.70
N THR A 223 5.87 -13.58 13.99
CA THR A 223 7.15 -14.23 14.25
C THR A 223 8.04 -14.01 13.04
N LEU A 224 9.21 -13.39 13.26
CA LEU A 224 10.21 -13.16 12.22
C LEU A 224 11.50 -13.87 12.61
N GLU A 225 11.96 -14.78 11.76
CA GLU A 225 13.17 -15.56 11.95
C GLU A 225 14.15 -15.27 10.81
N VAL A 226 15.40 -14.94 11.15
CA VAL A 226 16.46 -14.72 10.17
C VAL A 226 17.23 -16.01 9.98
N LEU A 227 17.21 -16.54 8.76
CA LEU A 227 17.79 -17.84 8.43
C LEU A 227 19.24 -17.70 7.96
N GLU A 228 19.46 -16.85 6.96
CA GLU A 228 20.77 -16.69 6.30
C GLU A 228 21.04 -15.23 5.95
N VAL A 229 22.32 -14.87 5.83
CA VAL A 229 22.77 -13.55 5.39
C VAL A 229 23.69 -13.73 4.20
N TYR A 230 23.51 -12.91 3.15
CA TYR A 230 24.34 -12.87 1.96
C TYR A 230 25.08 -11.51 1.87
N PRO A 231 26.28 -11.38 2.49
CA PRO A 231 27.00 -10.11 2.55
C PRO A 231 27.36 -9.52 1.19
N SER A 232 27.70 -10.37 0.21
CA SER A 232 28.05 -9.91 -1.15
C SER A 232 26.90 -9.26 -1.90
N ARG A 233 25.65 -9.54 -1.51
CA ARG A 233 24.44 -8.99 -2.12
C ARG A 233 23.72 -7.99 -1.24
N GLN A 234 24.16 -7.81 0.01
CA GLN A 234 23.46 -7.05 1.05
C GLN A 234 22.00 -7.51 1.18
N GLU A 235 21.81 -8.83 1.22
CA GLU A 235 20.51 -9.49 1.31
C GLU A 235 20.45 -10.41 2.53
N ILE A 236 19.27 -10.53 3.14
CA ILE A 236 19.00 -11.41 4.27
C ILE A 236 17.81 -12.31 3.93
N LEU A 237 17.94 -13.60 4.20
CA LEU A 237 16.85 -14.56 4.10
C LEU A 237 16.08 -14.58 5.41
N VAL A 238 14.81 -14.20 5.37
CA VAL A 238 13.93 -14.13 6.53
C VAL A 238 12.71 -15.03 6.32
N ARG A 239 12.28 -15.70 7.38
CA ARG A 239 11.01 -16.40 7.46
C ARG A 239 10.05 -15.58 8.29
N LEU A 240 8.91 -15.26 7.71
CA LEU A 240 7.82 -14.57 8.37
C LEU A 240 6.67 -15.55 8.56
N THR A 241 6.27 -15.73 9.81
CA THR A 241 5.04 -16.43 10.16
C THR A 241 4.09 -15.43 10.82
N THR A 242 2.91 -15.27 10.25
CA THR A 242 1.84 -14.43 10.80
C THR A 242 0.65 -15.31 11.13
N GLN A 243 0.01 -15.07 12.27
CA GLN A 243 -1.20 -15.78 12.67
C GLN A 243 -2.22 -14.78 13.21
N ALA A 244 -3.42 -14.77 12.64
CA ALA A 244 -4.50 -13.96 13.19
C ALA A 244 -5.02 -14.55 14.51
N VAL A 245 -5.36 -13.64 15.42
CA VAL A 245 -5.87 -13.96 16.76
C VAL A 245 -7.21 -13.25 16.91
N GLU A 246 -8.28 -14.02 16.97
CA GLU A 246 -9.63 -13.53 17.22
C GLU A 246 -10.09 -13.93 18.61
N LYS A 247 -10.52 -12.95 19.42
CA LYS A 247 -10.99 -13.18 20.80
C LYS A 247 -10.01 -13.98 21.69
N GLY A 248 -8.71 -13.87 21.41
CA GLY A 248 -7.65 -14.57 22.14
C GLY A 248 -7.38 -16.02 21.68
N LEU A 249 -8.08 -16.48 20.63
CA LEU A 249 -7.82 -17.78 20.01
C LEU A 249 -7.10 -17.60 18.67
N PRO A 250 -6.05 -18.40 18.40
CA PRO A 250 -5.42 -18.43 17.09
C PRO A 250 -6.42 -18.93 16.04
N THR A 251 -6.49 -18.25 14.90
CA THR A 251 -7.30 -18.69 13.75
C THR A 251 -6.45 -19.52 12.78
N GLU A 252 -7.13 -20.16 11.82
CA GLU A 252 -6.48 -20.89 10.70
C GLU A 252 -5.83 -19.94 9.67
N ASP A 253 -6.02 -18.62 9.81
CA ASP A 253 -5.36 -17.62 8.98
C ASP A 253 -3.89 -17.46 9.38
N VAL A 254 -3.09 -18.42 8.90
CA VAL A 254 -1.64 -18.48 9.05
C VAL A 254 -0.99 -18.22 7.71
N VAL A 255 -0.13 -17.21 7.66
CA VAL A 255 0.73 -16.94 6.50
C VAL A 255 2.15 -17.27 6.92
N ASP A 256 2.74 -18.29 6.30
CA ASP A 256 4.15 -18.66 6.46
C ASP A 256 4.86 -18.49 5.10
N GLY A 257 5.86 -17.62 5.08
CA GLY A 257 6.59 -17.29 3.86
C GLY A 257 8.06 -17.04 4.15
N THR A 258 8.91 -17.41 3.19
CA THR A 258 10.34 -17.11 3.24
C THR A 258 10.67 -16.09 2.16
N PHE A 259 11.33 -15.01 2.56
CA PHE A 259 11.59 -13.84 1.73
C PHE A 259 13.07 -13.49 1.77
N LYS A 260 13.59 -12.97 0.64
CA LYS A 260 14.90 -12.34 0.59
C LYS A 260 14.69 -10.84 0.67
N VAL A 261 15.21 -10.22 1.72
CA VAL A 261 15.07 -8.78 1.97
C VAL A 261 16.43 -8.14 1.74
N GLY A 262 16.47 -7.15 0.85
CA GLY A 262 17.62 -6.34 0.49
C GLY A 262 17.46 -4.88 0.93
N VAL A 263 18.54 -4.11 0.80
CA VAL A 263 18.60 -2.68 1.16
C VAL A 263 17.74 -1.82 0.22
N PHE A 264 17.35 -2.37 -0.94
CA PHE A 264 16.61 -1.66 -1.99
C PHE A 264 15.12 -2.01 -2.05
N ASP A 265 14.57 -2.70 -1.05
CA ASP A 265 13.17 -3.12 -1.06
C ASP A 265 12.28 -2.09 -0.34
N PHE A 266 11.27 -1.57 -1.04
CA PHE A 266 10.40 -0.49 -0.56
C PHE A 266 9.10 -1.02 0.07
N PRO A 267 8.73 -0.62 1.30
CA PRO A 267 7.62 -1.23 2.06
C PRO A 267 6.23 -1.02 1.45
N MET A 268 6.01 0.09 0.74
CA MET A 268 4.71 0.36 0.11
C MET A 268 4.45 -0.52 -1.11
N ILE A 269 5.48 -1.16 -1.65
CA ILE A 269 5.45 -1.92 -2.90
C ILE A 269 5.71 -3.40 -2.63
N ASP A 270 6.78 -3.70 -1.89
CA ASP A 270 7.13 -5.06 -1.49
C ASP A 270 6.52 -5.35 -0.11
N ASN A 271 5.27 -5.85 -0.14
CA ASN A 271 4.53 -6.22 1.05
C ASN A 271 3.77 -7.53 0.83
N THR A 272 3.59 -8.25 1.92
CA THR A 272 2.75 -9.44 1.99
C THR A 272 1.33 -9.02 2.35
N ARG A 273 0.38 -9.40 1.50
CA ARG A 273 -1.05 -9.26 1.77
C ARG A 273 -1.49 -10.28 2.82
N LEU A 274 -2.33 -9.82 3.74
CA LEU A 274 -2.93 -10.60 4.81
C LEU A 274 -4.45 -10.50 4.70
N SER A 275 -5.19 -11.36 5.40
CA SER A 275 -6.67 -11.28 5.40
C SER A 275 -7.17 -9.95 6.00
N ASN A 276 -8.42 -9.60 5.69
CA ASN A 276 -9.09 -8.36 6.10
C ASN A 276 -8.43 -7.07 5.59
N ASN A 277 -7.93 -7.09 4.35
CA ASN A 277 -7.27 -5.95 3.70
C ASN A 277 -6.13 -5.37 4.55
N GLN A 278 -5.31 -6.25 5.13
CA GLN A 278 -4.15 -5.89 5.94
C GLN A 278 -2.87 -6.30 5.23
N ARG A 279 -1.76 -5.66 5.58
CA ARG A 279 -0.47 -5.89 4.95
C ARG A 279 0.65 -5.81 5.94
N CYS A 280 1.69 -6.57 5.68
CA CYS A 280 2.95 -6.41 6.35
C CYS A 280 4.10 -6.29 5.34
N ALA A 281 5.10 -5.49 5.68
CA ALA A 281 6.32 -5.34 4.92
C ALA A 281 7.52 -5.54 5.85
N ILE A 282 8.57 -6.17 5.33
CA ILE A 282 9.85 -6.30 6.02
C ILE A 282 10.85 -5.49 5.21
N VAL A 283 11.55 -4.59 5.88
CA VAL A 283 12.52 -3.70 5.24
C VAL A 283 13.83 -3.70 6.01
N MET A 284 14.91 -3.48 5.29
CA MET A 284 16.24 -3.38 5.87
C MET A 284 16.69 -1.91 5.87
N MET A 285 16.90 -1.36 7.06
CA MET A 285 17.22 0.06 7.27
C MET A 285 18.72 0.34 7.22
N SER A 286 19.53 -0.65 7.58
CA SER A 286 20.98 -0.59 7.56
C SER A 286 21.54 -1.99 7.31
N PHE A 287 22.68 -2.04 6.62
CA PHE A 287 23.45 -3.26 6.44
C PHE A 287 24.92 -2.92 6.58
N ASP A 288 25.50 -3.29 7.72
CA ASP A 288 26.91 -3.14 8.05
C ASP A 288 27.60 -4.51 7.97
N ASP A 289 28.94 -4.55 8.08
CA ASP A 289 29.71 -5.81 8.01
C ASP A 289 29.43 -6.77 9.19
N THR A 290 28.85 -6.26 10.28
CA THR A 290 28.65 -7.00 11.54
C THR A 290 27.20 -7.12 11.96
N ALA A 291 26.33 -6.23 11.46
CA ALA A 291 24.94 -6.17 11.85
C ALA A 291 24.06 -5.62 10.72
N ALA A 292 22.77 -5.93 10.77
CA ALA A 292 21.76 -5.33 9.92
C ALA A 292 20.53 -4.96 10.74
N ASP A 293 19.99 -3.76 10.50
CA ASP A 293 18.74 -3.33 11.11
C ASP A 293 17.57 -3.71 10.20
N VAL A 294 16.66 -4.50 10.75
CA VAL A 294 15.46 -4.99 10.07
C VAL A 294 14.24 -4.43 10.80
N THR A 295 13.30 -3.93 9.99
CA THR A 295 12.03 -3.40 10.47
C THR A 295 10.89 -4.19 9.86
N LEU A 296 9.95 -4.64 10.70
CA LEU A 296 8.64 -5.13 10.28
C LEU A 296 7.59 -4.04 10.46
N ILE A 297 6.80 -3.79 9.42
CA ILE A 297 5.71 -2.81 9.44
C ILE A 297 4.42 -3.53 9.14
N TYR A 298 3.39 -3.28 9.93
CA TYR A 298 2.05 -3.84 9.78
C TYR A 298 1.05 -2.70 9.62
N PHE A 299 0.30 -2.67 8.52
CA PHE A 299 -0.50 -1.53 8.10
C PHE A 299 -1.76 -1.96 7.32
N PRO A 300 -2.80 -1.11 7.26
CA PRO A 300 -3.99 -1.39 6.45
C PRO A 300 -3.70 -1.23 4.95
N GLY A 301 -4.33 -2.06 4.13
CA GLY A 301 -4.12 -2.10 2.69
C GLY A 301 -4.49 -0.82 1.95
N SER A 302 -5.31 0.04 2.54
CA SER A 302 -5.60 1.39 2.04
C SER A 302 -4.38 2.32 1.96
N ARG A 303 -3.27 1.96 2.61
CA ARG A 303 -2.01 2.72 2.60
C ARG A 303 -0.92 2.12 1.71
N ALA A 304 -1.18 0.97 1.07
CA ALA A 304 -0.24 0.42 0.10
C ALA A 304 -0.21 1.26 -1.18
N SER A 305 0.84 1.10 -1.97
CA SER A 305 1.04 1.78 -3.24
C SER A 305 -0.17 1.64 -4.19
N LEU A 306 -0.40 2.68 -5.00
CA LEU A 306 -1.45 2.77 -6.01
C LEU A 306 -1.41 1.67 -7.09
N LYS A 307 -0.30 0.92 -7.18
CA LYS A 307 -0.09 -0.16 -8.15
C LYS A 307 -1.15 -1.26 -8.10
N GLU A 308 -1.79 -1.47 -6.95
CA GLU A 308 -2.66 -2.62 -6.76
C GLU A 308 -4.14 -2.29 -6.94
N LYS A 309 -4.79 -3.05 -7.84
CA LYS A 309 -6.23 -3.04 -8.00
C LYS A 309 -6.87 -3.64 -6.73
N PRO A 310 -7.87 -2.99 -6.11
CA PRO A 310 -8.65 -3.61 -5.06
C PRO A 310 -9.37 -4.84 -5.63
N TYR A 311 -9.41 -5.95 -4.88
CA TYR A 311 -10.13 -7.14 -5.35
C TYR A 311 -11.64 -6.92 -5.25
N TYR A 312 -12.40 -7.56 -6.16
CA TYR A 312 -13.87 -7.45 -6.17
C TYR A 312 -14.49 -7.82 -4.82
N ASP A 313 -13.97 -8.85 -4.14
CA ASP A 313 -14.49 -9.30 -2.84
C ASP A 313 -14.28 -8.25 -1.75
N GLU A 314 -13.16 -7.51 -1.76
CA GLU A 314 -12.89 -6.41 -0.81
C GLU A 314 -13.77 -5.19 -1.09
N VAL A 315 -14.06 -4.91 -2.37
CA VAL A 315 -14.99 -3.84 -2.76
C VAL A 315 -16.41 -4.21 -2.33
N ILE A 316 -16.80 -5.48 -2.48
CA ILE A 316 -18.09 -6.00 -2.05
C ILE A 316 -18.20 -5.99 -0.52
N GLU A 317 -17.17 -6.42 0.22
CA GLU A 317 -17.15 -6.35 1.68
C GLU A 317 -17.26 -4.92 2.20
N ASN A 318 -16.54 -3.96 1.61
CA ASN A 318 -16.66 -2.55 1.96
C ASN A 318 -18.05 -1.98 1.63
N LEU A 319 -18.60 -2.31 0.46
CA LEU A 319 -19.97 -1.91 0.09
C LEU A 319 -21.02 -2.52 1.03
N LEU A 320 -20.86 -3.79 1.41
CA LEU A 320 -21.75 -4.47 2.35
C LEU A 320 -21.62 -3.91 3.76
N ALA A 321 -20.41 -3.49 4.17
CA ALA A 321 -20.19 -2.80 5.44
C ALA A 321 -20.91 -1.43 5.45
N ASP A 322 -20.73 -0.62 4.40
CA ASP A 322 -21.37 0.70 4.25
C ASP A 322 -22.91 0.60 4.20
N ILE A 323 -23.45 -0.41 3.51
CA ILE A 323 -24.90 -0.67 3.44
C ILE A 323 -25.45 -1.05 4.82
N ASN A 324 -24.71 -1.81 5.62
CA ASN A 324 -25.16 -2.24 6.95
C ASN A 324 -25.07 -1.14 8.02
N THR A 325 -24.18 -0.15 7.86
CA THR A 325 -24.11 1.04 8.73
C THR A 325 -25.20 2.09 8.48
N SER A 326 -26.00 1.95 7.40
CA SER A 326 -27.11 2.86 7.06
C SER A 326 -28.50 2.34 7.48
N ARG A 327 -28.55 1.28 8.29
CA ARG A 327 -29.79 0.72 8.89
C ARG A 327 -29.99 1.21 10.31
#